data_AF-A0A2H0L2K1-F1
#
_entry.id   AF-A0A2H0L2K1-F1
#
_cell.length_a   1.000
_cell.length_b   1.000
_cell.length_c   1.000
_cell.angle_alpha   90.00
_cell.angle_beta   90.00
_cell.angle_gamma   90.00
#
_symmetry.space_group_name_H-M   'P 1'
#
loop_
_entity.id
_entity.type
_entity.pdbx_description
1 polymer ?
#
loop_
_entity_poly.entity_id
_entity_poly.type
_entity_poly.pdbx_seq_one_letter_code
_entity_poly.pdbx_strand_id
1 'polypeptide(L)'
;MSDTVPENSTEKSPGFIDKLLDKLDIFKGTEKALGDLKKQIEDSWPMKAWNFVKGMFGVGDNKSTENDAQVEQYDAKVSFPDSVVEKIKPTAKLSQGQLNNAKIIEEEFRQAGLSKELAAAAIVNAYRESGLNHLAIGDGGNSIGLFQLHIRGGGAGMSKEERQNPRLNTQRIIKEVKEGGGKNLLSADKRGTSIAELAVIFMRDIERPKNQERGAANCRAKTSELFG
;
A
#
# COMPACT_ATOMS: atom_id res chain seq x y z
N MET A 1 34.99 -50.97 -16.03
CA MET A 1 34.46 -49.81 -16.79
C MET A 1 32.95 -49.96 -16.87
N SER A 2 32.24 -49.39 -15.90
CA SER A 2 30.81 -49.04 -15.93
C SER A 2 30.52 -48.44 -14.56
N ASP A 3 30.68 -47.11 -14.46
CA ASP A 3 30.26 -46.35 -13.28
C ASP A 3 28.86 -45.80 -13.55
N THR A 4 27.87 -46.33 -12.84
CA THR A 4 26.49 -45.84 -12.83
C THR A 4 26.33 -44.76 -11.77
N VAL A 5 25.86 -43.59 -12.19
CA VAL A 5 25.48 -42.44 -11.36
C VAL A 5 24.05 -42.63 -10.83
N PRO A 6 23.72 -42.28 -9.57
CA PRO A 6 22.34 -42.32 -9.08
C PRO A 6 21.57 -41.04 -9.41
N GLU A 7 20.34 -41.20 -9.91
CA GLU A 7 19.33 -40.15 -10.05
C GLU A 7 18.86 -39.68 -8.67
N ASN A 8 18.78 -38.36 -8.48
CA ASN A 8 18.28 -37.72 -7.26
C ASN A 8 16.98 -36.98 -7.60
N SER A 9 15.83 -37.63 -7.38
CA SER A 9 14.50 -37.04 -7.56
C SER A 9 14.08 -36.29 -6.28
N THR A 10 14.05 -34.97 -6.33
CA THR A 10 13.46 -34.14 -5.28
C THR A 10 11.97 -33.94 -5.55
N GLU A 11 11.12 -34.69 -4.86
CA GLU A 11 9.69 -34.39 -4.76
C GLU A 11 9.50 -33.07 -4.00
N LYS A 12 8.84 -32.10 -4.64
CA LYS A 12 8.42 -30.85 -3.99
C LYS A 12 7.17 -31.14 -3.16
N SER A 13 7.26 -30.95 -1.84
CA SER A 13 6.08 -30.97 -0.98
C SER A 13 5.14 -29.82 -1.36
N PRO A 14 3.81 -30.04 -1.47
CA PRO A 14 2.86 -28.96 -1.75
C PRO A 14 2.95 -27.87 -0.69
N GLY A 15 2.92 -26.61 -1.12
CA GLY A 15 2.94 -25.46 -0.23
C GLY A 15 1.71 -25.48 0.68
N PHE A 16 1.83 -24.86 1.85
CA PHE A 16 0.73 -24.72 2.82
C PHE A 16 -0.57 -24.18 2.19
N ILE A 17 -0.42 -23.32 1.16
CA ILE A 17 -1.54 -22.74 0.41
C ILE A 17 -2.23 -23.77 -0.47
N ASP A 18 -1.51 -24.68 -1.11
CA ASP A 18 -2.09 -25.73 -1.96
C ASP A 18 -2.91 -26.72 -1.10
N LYS A 19 -2.40 -27.06 0.09
CA LYS A 19 -3.15 -27.85 1.08
C LYS A 19 -4.38 -27.14 1.65
N LEU A 20 -4.37 -25.80 1.66
CA LEU A 20 -5.51 -25.00 2.12
C LEU A 20 -6.60 -24.95 1.05
N LEU A 21 -6.22 -24.84 -0.22
CA LEU A 21 -7.12 -24.81 -1.37
C LEU A 21 -7.75 -26.19 -1.63
N ASP A 22 -6.97 -27.28 -1.51
CA ASP A 22 -7.49 -28.66 -1.60
C ASP A 22 -8.54 -28.96 -0.52
N LYS A 23 -8.40 -28.37 0.68
CA LYS A 23 -9.39 -28.53 1.75
C LYS A 23 -10.69 -27.75 1.50
N LEU A 24 -10.63 -26.67 0.74
CA LEU A 24 -11.81 -25.84 0.41
C LEU A 24 -12.68 -26.50 -0.67
N ASP A 25 -12.09 -27.24 -1.61
CA ASP A 25 -12.84 -27.96 -2.66
C ASP A 25 -13.54 -29.24 -2.16
N ILE A 26 -13.13 -29.79 -1.01
CA ILE A 26 -13.68 -31.02 -0.43
C ILE A 26 -15.01 -30.78 0.32
N PHE A 27 -15.34 -29.54 0.72
CA PHE A 27 -16.47 -29.27 1.63
C PHE A 27 -17.73 -28.73 0.93
N LYS A 28 -18.36 -29.58 0.10
CA LYS A 28 -19.81 -29.49 -0.16
C LYS A 28 -20.58 -30.27 0.91
N GLY A 29 -20.63 -29.75 2.14
CA GLY A 29 -21.46 -30.36 3.18
C GLY A 29 -21.20 -29.88 4.60
N THR A 30 -22.23 -29.25 5.18
CA THR A 30 -22.49 -28.99 6.60
C THR A 30 -21.82 -27.77 7.24
N GLU A 31 -22.67 -26.81 7.62
CA GLU A 31 -22.37 -25.55 8.34
C GLU A 31 -21.57 -25.75 9.63
N LYS A 32 -21.61 -26.95 10.22
CA LYS A 32 -20.87 -27.30 11.43
C LYS A 32 -19.36 -27.30 11.21
N ALA A 33 -18.88 -27.83 10.09
CA ALA A 33 -17.45 -27.84 9.77
C ALA A 33 -16.91 -26.42 9.50
N LEU A 34 -17.75 -25.55 8.91
CA LEU A 34 -17.47 -24.13 8.75
C LEU A 34 -17.44 -23.40 10.10
N GLY A 35 -18.33 -23.74 11.03
CA GLY A 35 -18.34 -23.19 12.39
C GLY A 35 -17.09 -23.56 13.19
N ASP A 36 -16.69 -24.82 13.13
CA ASP A 36 -15.51 -25.32 13.85
C ASP A 36 -14.20 -24.78 13.25
N LEU A 37 -14.11 -24.64 11.91
CA LEU A 37 -12.98 -24.02 11.23
C LEU A 37 -12.90 -22.51 11.54
N LYS A 38 -14.03 -21.81 11.57
CA LYS A 38 -14.10 -20.39 11.93
C LYS A 38 -13.59 -20.17 13.35
N LYS A 39 -14.01 -21.00 14.31
CA LYS A 39 -13.54 -20.94 15.69
C LYS A 39 -12.04 -21.24 15.81
N GLN A 40 -11.55 -22.24 15.07
CA GLN A 40 -10.11 -22.54 15.04
C GLN A 40 -9.28 -21.38 14.47
N ILE A 41 -9.79 -20.68 13.45
CA ILE A 41 -9.13 -19.50 12.86
C ILE A 41 -9.19 -18.31 13.82
N GLU A 42 -10.34 -18.06 14.47
CA GLU A 42 -10.51 -17.00 15.48
C GLU A 42 -9.59 -17.20 16.69
N ASP A 43 -9.39 -18.45 17.15
CA ASP A 43 -8.53 -18.78 18.30
C ASP A 43 -7.03 -18.77 17.98
N SER A 44 -6.66 -18.94 16.70
CA SER A 44 -5.25 -19.03 16.27
C SER A 44 -4.71 -17.76 15.62
N TRP A 45 -5.55 -16.75 15.36
CA TRP A 45 -5.15 -15.48 14.75
C TRP A 45 -5.27 -14.35 15.78
N PRO A 46 -4.24 -13.49 15.93
CA PRO A 46 -4.34 -12.34 16.81
C PRO A 46 -5.49 -11.42 16.35
N MET A 47 -6.34 -10.96 17.27
CA MET A 47 -7.56 -10.15 17.04
C MET A 47 -7.45 -9.04 15.98
N LYS A 48 -6.24 -8.50 15.76
CA LYS A 48 -5.95 -7.49 14.73
C LYS A 48 -6.09 -8.02 13.29
N ALA A 49 -5.71 -9.28 13.05
CA ALA A 49 -5.85 -9.92 11.74
C ALA A 49 -7.31 -10.28 11.43
N TRP A 50 -8.12 -10.56 12.46
CA TRP A 50 -9.56 -10.81 12.32
C TRP A 50 -10.33 -9.54 11.92
N ASN A 51 -10.03 -8.40 12.55
CA ASN A 51 -10.64 -7.12 12.20
C ASN A 51 -10.28 -6.65 10.78
N PHE A 52 -9.07 -6.99 10.31
CA PHE A 52 -8.63 -6.74 8.94
C PHE A 52 -9.46 -7.54 7.91
N VAL A 53 -9.70 -8.82 8.15
CA VAL A 53 -10.53 -9.67 7.27
C VAL A 53 -11.98 -9.19 7.25
N LYS A 54 -12.55 -8.79 8.39
CA LYS A 54 -13.91 -8.20 8.44
C LYS A 54 -14.03 -6.93 7.58
N GLY A 55 -13.02 -6.05 7.64
CA GLY A 55 -12.97 -4.84 6.82
C GLY A 55 -12.81 -5.10 5.32
N MET A 56 -12.08 -6.16 4.94
CA MET A 56 -11.80 -6.50 3.55
C MET A 56 -13.01 -7.14 2.83
N PHE A 57 -13.89 -7.82 3.56
CA PHE A 57 -15.05 -8.53 2.99
C PHE A 57 -16.41 -7.91 3.34
N GLY A 58 -16.43 -6.75 4.02
CA GLY A 58 -17.68 -6.05 4.33
C GLY A 58 -18.65 -6.84 5.21
N VAL A 59 -18.13 -7.75 6.05
CA VAL A 59 -18.95 -8.50 7.02
C VAL A 59 -19.22 -7.59 8.21
N GLY A 60 -20.23 -6.72 8.08
CA GLY A 60 -20.65 -5.79 9.12
C GLY A 60 -21.51 -6.46 10.17
N ASP A 61 -21.08 -6.39 11.43
CA ASP A 61 -21.97 -6.64 12.58
C ASP A 61 -22.84 -5.40 12.76
N ASN A 62 -24.16 -5.58 12.59
CA ASN A 62 -25.13 -4.51 12.67
C ASN A 62 -25.34 -4.11 14.13
N LYS A 63 -24.73 -3.00 14.57
CA LYS A 63 -25.20 -2.17 15.69
C LYS A 63 -24.46 -0.82 15.71
N SER A 64 -25.21 0.21 15.35
CA SER A 64 -24.88 1.62 15.50
C SER A 64 -24.85 2.05 16.97
N THR A 65 -23.82 2.78 17.38
CA THR A 65 -23.97 3.94 18.28
C THR A 65 -22.84 4.95 18.02
N GLU A 66 -23.19 6.20 18.26
CA GLU A 66 -22.57 7.46 17.87
C GLU A 66 -21.28 7.82 18.64
N ASN A 67 -20.55 8.78 18.07
CA ASN A 67 -19.52 9.65 18.65
C ASN A 67 -18.27 8.98 19.23
N ASP A 68 -17.13 9.19 18.58
CA ASP A 68 -16.05 9.95 19.23
C ASP A 68 -14.91 10.29 18.27
N ALA A 69 -14.50 11.56 18.34
CA ALA A 69 -13.25 12.06 17.80
C ALA A 69 -12.09 11.42 18.57
N GLN A 70 -11.59 10.28 18.08
CA GLN A 70 -10.36 9.67 18.52
C GLN A 70 -9.50 9.45 17.27
N VAL A 71 -8.58 10.36 17.03
CA VAL A 71 -7.38 10.05 16.23
C VAL A 71 -6.65 8.99 17.05
N GLU A 72 -6.93 7.73 16.75
CA GLU A 72 -6.38 6.58 17.44
C GLU A 72 -4.84 6.69 17.37
N GLN A 73 -4.25 6.96 18.52
CA GLN A 73 -2.82 7.10 18.71
C GLN A 73 -2.22 5.69 18.56
N TYR A 74 -1.79 5.34 17.35
CA TYR A 74 -1.19 4.05 17.04
C TYR A 74 0.22 3.95 17.64
N ASP A 75 0.27 3.61 18.93
CA ASP A 75 1.46 3.33 19.72
C ASP A 75 1.94 1.88 19.55
N ALA A 76 2.32 1.52 18.33
CA ALA A 76 3.19 0.37 18.12
C ALA A 76 4.31 0.79 17.17
N LYS A 77 5.50 1.03 17.74
CA LYS A 77 6.75 1.23 17.00
C LYS A 77 7.09 -0.03 16.21
N VAL A 78 6.45 -0.22 15.06
CA VAL A 78 6.93 -1.17 14.08
C VAL A 78 8.13 -0.50 13.40
N SER A 79 9.30 -0.69 14.00
CA SER A 79 10.55 -0.23 13.40
C SER A 79 10.91 -1.17 12.27
N PHE A 80 11.14 -0.60 11.09
CA PHE A 80 11.64 -1.35 9.94
C PHE A 80 13.13 -1.03 9.84
N PRO A 81 14.03 -2.03 9.96
CA PRO A 81 15.49 -1.82 9.93
C PRO A 81 16.01 -1.25 8.60
N ASP A 82 15.12 -0.91 7.66
CA ASP A 82 15.41 -0.43 6.33
C ASP A 82 14.48 0.70 5.85
N SER A 83 13.77 1.36 6.78
CA SER A 83 12.78 2.39 6.44
C SER A 83 13.37 3.49 5.55
N VAL A 84 12.68 3.81 4.46
CA VAL A 84 13.06 4.94 3.59
C VAL A 84 12.82 6.26 4.29
N VAL A 85 11.83 6.32 5.20
CA VAL A 85 11.52 7.53 5.98
C VAL A 85 12.62 7.82 6.98
N GLU A 86 13.19 6.80 7.61
CA GLU A 86 14.34 6.95 8.53
C GLU A 86 15.62 7.42 7.81
N LYS A 87 15.73 7.16 6.50
CA LYS A 87 16.86 7.55 5.65
C LYS A 87 16.69 8.92 4.98
N ILE A 88 15.54 9.58 5.13
CA ILE A 88 15.34 10.93 4.59
C ILE A 88 16.42 11.84 5.15
N LYS A 89 17.18 12.48 4.26
CA LYS A 89 18.34 13.29 4.65
C LYS A 89 17.89 14.39 5.63
N PRO A 90 18.65 14.66 6.70
CA PRO A 90 18.36 15.73 7.68
C PRO A 90 18.25 17.14 7.08
N THR A 91 18.56 17.31 5.79
CA THR A 91 18.54 18.57 5.06
C THR A 91 17.13 19.04 4.72
N ALA A 92 16.13 18.14 4.62
CA ALA A 92 14.73 18.51 4.55
C ALA A 92 14.14 18.48 5.97
N LYS A 93 13.95 19.65 6.59
CA LYS A 93 13.23 19.77 7.86
C LYS A 93 11.74 19.49 7.64
N LEU A 94 11.38 18.21 7.47
CA LEU A 94 9.98 17.77 7.48
C LEU A 94 9.41 17.92 8.89
N SER A 95 8.16 18.35 9.00
CA SER A 95 7.44 18.37 10.27
C SER A 95 7.11 16.94 10.71
N GLN A 96 6.82 16.76 12.00
CA GLN A 96 6.40 15.45 12.52
C GLN A 96 5.16 14.90 11.80
N GLY A 97 4.20 15.77 11.44
CA GLY A 97 3.02 15.39 10.67
C GLY A 97 3.37 14.87 9.27
N GLN A 98 4.32 15.52 8.58
CA GLN A 98 4.80 15.07 7.27
C GLN A 98 5.52 13.73 7.39
N LEU A 99 6.36 13.55 8.41
CA LEU A 99 7.02 12.27 8.69
C LEU A 99 6.02 11.16 8.98
N ASN A 100 4.98 11.43 9.77
CA ASN A 100 3.93 10.45 10.06
C ASN A 100 3.17 10.05 8.79
N ASN A 101 2.84 11.00 7.92
CA ASN A 101 2.20 10.69 6.64
C ASN A 101 3.11 9.91 5.69
N ALA A 102 4.41 10.23 5.64
CA ALA A 102 5.38 9.46 4.86
C ALA A 102 5.50 8.01 5.37
N LYS A 103 5.49 7.81 6.70
CA LYS A 103 5.48 6.46 7.31
C LYS A 103 4.23 5.69 6.93
N ILE A 104 3.06 6.33 6.96
CA ILE A 104 1.81 5.70 6.51
C ILE A 104 1.93 5.24 5.05
N ILE A 105 2.47 6.08 4.16
CA ILE A 105 2.69 5.70 2.76
C ILE A 105 3.59 4.46 2.66
N GLU A 106 4.73 4.48 3.35
CA GLU A 106 5.67 3.35 3.37
C GLU A 106 5.03 2.06 3.91
N GLU A 107 4.30 2.15 5.02
CA GLU A 107 3.60 1.03 5.65
C GLU A 107 2.60 0.38 4.69
N GLU A 108 1.73 1.17 4.07
CA GLU A 108 0.68 0.67 3.17
C GLU A 108 1.29 0.03 1.91
N PHE A 109 2.31 0.66 1.31
CA PHE A 109 3.00 0.10 0.14
C PHE A 109 3.65 -1.24 0.47
N ARG A 110 4.33 -1.32 1.61
CA ARG A 110 5.00 -2.54 2.06
C ARG A 110 4.00 -3.65 2.41
N GLN A 111 2.89 -3.31 3.06
CA GLN A 111 1.78 -4.25 3.31
C GLN A 111 1.17 -4.77 2.01
N ALA A 112 1.15 -3.95 0.95
CA ALA A 112 0.69 -4.35 -0.37
C ALA A 112 1.70 -5.20 -1.17
N GLY A 113 2.89 -5.49 -0.60
CA GLY A 113 3.95 -6.27 -1.24
C GLY A 113 4.76 -5.49 -2.28
N LEU A 114 4.76 -4.15 -2.20
CA LEU A 114 5.52 -3.27 -3.09
C LEU A 114 6.90 -2.96 -2.49
N SER A 115 7.88 -2.68 -3.34
CA SER A 115 9.26 -2.40 -2.92
C SER A 115 9.36 -1.11 -2.10
N LYS A 116 10.45 -0.98 -1.35
CA LYS A 116 10.76 0.24 -0.60
C LYS A 116 11.12 1.40 -1.54
N GLU A 117 11.75 1.11 -2.67
CA GLU A 117 12.09 2.09 -3.71
C GLU A 117 10.81 2.68 -4.34
N LEU A 118 9.80 1.84 -4.56
CA LEU A 118 8.51 2.28 -5.06
C LEU A 118 7.73 3.08 -4.01
N ALA A 119 7.81 2.68 -2.74
CA ALA A 119 7.27 3.48 -1.62
C ALA A 119 7.94 4.86 -1.55
N ALA A 120 9.28 4.94 -1.69
CA ALA A 120 9.99 6.21 -1.74
C ALA A 120 9.55 7.08 -2.93
N ALA A 121 9.37 6.48 -4.10
CA ALA A 121 8.83 7.18 -5.28
C ALA A 121 7.41 7.72 -5.03
N ALA A 122 6.57 6.99 -4.32
CA ALA A 122 5.24 7.44 -3.91
C ALA A 122 5.32 8.61 -2.91
N ILE A 123 6.21 8.55 -1.92
CA ILE A 123 6.43 9.65 -0.96
C ILE A 123 6.91 10.92 -1.67
N VAL A 124 7.84 10.79 -2.63
CA VAL A 124 8.27 11.90 -3.50
C VAL A 124 7.07 12.47 -4.26
N ASN A 125 6.15 11.61 -4.70
CA ASN A 125 4.95 12.04 -5.39
C ASN A 125 4.00 12.84 -4.49
N ALA A 126 3.63 12.27 -3.34
CA ALA A 126 2.81 12.94 -2.34
C ALA A 126 3.42 14.24 -1.81
N TYR A 127 4.75 14.32 -1.67
CA TYR A 127 5.42 15.55 -1.23
C TYR A 127 5.21 16.72 -2.19
N ARG A 128 5.19 16.52 -3.52
CA ARG A 128 4.89 17.68 -4.39
C ARG A 128 3.41 17.94 -4.56
N GLU A 129 2.57 16.92 -4.48
CA GLU A 129 1.11 17.10 -4.62
C GLU A 129 0.55 17.89 -3.44
N SER A 130 1.01 17.58 -2.24
CA SER A 130 0.41 18.11 -1.01
C SER A 130 1.40 18.62 0.03
N GLY A 131 2.71 18.50 -0.22
CA GLY A 131 3.69 18.71 0.85
C GLY A 131 3.57 17.64 1.94
N LEU A 132 3.14 16.41 1.60
CA LEU A 132 2.80 15.35 2.57
C LEU A 132 1.71 15.80 3.56
N ASN A 133 0.75 16.62 3.12
CA ASN A 133 -0.38 17.06 3.93
C ASN A 133 -1.66 16.32 3.48
N HIS A 134 -2.11 15.36 4.30
CA HIS A 134 -3.33 14.61 4.03
C HIS A 134 -4.63 15.45 4.08
N LEU A 135 -4.57 16.69 4.55
CA LEU A 135 -5.69 17.64 4.55
C LEU A 135 -5.61 18.66 3.41
N ALA A 136 -4.60 18.59 2.53
CA ALA A 136 -4.45 19.53 1.43
C ALA A 136 -5.66 19.49 0.49
N ILE A 137 -6.15 20.66 0.12
CA ILE A 137 -7.30 20.84 -0.77
C ILE A 137 -6.84 21.64 -2.00
N GLY A 138 -7.02 21.06 -3.18
CA GLY A 138 -6.71 21.66 -4.47
C GLY A 138 -7.93 21.70 -5.39
N ASP A 139 -7.73 22.27 -6.59
CA ASP A 139 -8.72 22.31 -7.69
C ASP A 139 -10.12 22.77 -7.26
N GLY A 140 -10.18 23.88 -6.52
CA GLY A 140 -11.45 24.45 -6.03
C GLY A 140 -12.22 23.56 -5.05
N GLY A 141 -11.56 22.61 -4.38
CA GLY A 141 -12.20 21.67 -3.45
C GLY A 141 -12.35 20.24 -4.01
N ASN A 142 -12.02 20.03 -5.28
CA ASN A 142 -12.26 18.76 -5.95
C ASN A 142 -11.13 17.75 -5.76
N SER A 143 -9.91 18.19 -5.47
CA SER A 143 -8.74 17.34 -5.20
C SER A 143 -8.33 17.41 -3.73
N ILE A 144 -8.13 16.25 -3.09
CA ILE A 144 -7.91 16.18 -1.64
C ILE A 144 -6.84 15.14 -1.27
N GLY A 145 -6.04 15.49 -0.27
CA GLY A 145 -5.16 14.57 0.44
C GLY A 145 -3.77 14.43 -0.14
N LEU A 146 -3.07 13.38 0.29
CA LEU A 146 -1.64 13.17 0.05
C LEU A 146 -1.30 13.21 -1.44
N PHE A 147 -2.13 12.52 -2.24
CA PHE A 147 -1.99 12.41 -3.70
C PHE A 147 -3.07 13.20 -4.45
N GLN A 148 -3.64 14.25 -3.82
CA GLN A 148 -4.60 15.17 -4.46
C GLN A 148 -5.71 14.48 -5.28
N LEU A 149 -6.32 13.44 -4.70
CA LEU A 149 -7.31 12.60 -5.38
C LEU A 149 -8.54 13.42 -5.80
N HIS A 150 -8.69 13.59 -7.11
CA HIS A 150 -9.79 14.35 -7.71
C HIS A 150 -11.10 13.55 -7.68
N ILE A 151 -12.22 14.18 -7.33
CA ILE A 151 -13.55 13.54 -7.19
C ILE A 151 -14.07 12.88 -8.48
N ARG A 152 -13.62 13.35 -9.64
CA ARG A 152 -13.93 12.75 -10.97
C ARG A 152 -12.82 11.85 -11.53
N GLY A 153 -11.78 11.58 -10.73
CA GLY A 153 -10.59 10.83 -11.13
C GLY A 153 -10.26 9.76 -10.09
N GLY A 154 -9.02 9.74 -9.59
CA GLY A 154 -8.57 8.77 -8.59
C GLY A 154 -9.39 8.79 -7.29
N GLY A 155 -10.10 9.87 -6.99
CA GLY A 155 -11.02 9.96 -5.83
C GLY A 155 -12.48 9.64 -6.15
N ALA A 156 -12.80 9.15 -7.36
CA ALA A 156 -14.18 8.84 -7.72
C ALA A 156 -14.76 7.75 -6.81
N GLY A 157 -15.96 8.04 -6.28
CA GLY A 157 -16.67 7.19 -5.31
C GLY A 157 -16.25 7.37 -3.86
N MET A 158 -15.24 8.20 -3.56
CA MET A 158 -14.80 8.47 -2.19
C MET A 158 -15.40 9.78 -1.64
N SER A 159 -15.75 9.77 -0.35
CA SER A 159 -16.14 10.96 0.40
C SER A 159 -14.96 11.94 0.55
N LYS A 160 -15.23 13.14 1.08
CA LYS A 160 -14.16 14.09 1.42
C LYS A 160 -13.26 13.51 2.53
N GLU A 161 -13.87 12.95 3.56
CA GLU A 161 -13.21 12.39 4.74
C GLU A 161 -12.34 11.18 4.36
N GLU A 162 -12.84 10.32 3.47
CA GLU A 162 -12.06 9.20 2.94
C GLU A 162 -10.83 9.67 2.15
N ARG A 163 -10.96 10.74 1.36
CA ARG A 163 -9.82 11.33 0.65
C ARG A 163 -8.87 12.06 1.60
N GLN A 164 -9.34 12.58 2.73
CA GLN A 164 -8.50 13.17 3.77
C GLN A 164 -7.80 12.12 4.61
N ASN A 165 -8.33 10.91 4.72
CA ASN A 165 -7.69 9.84 5.48
C ASN A 165 -6.40 9.39 4.77
N PRO A 166 -5.22 9.54 5.39
CA PRO A 166 -3.94 9.23 4.72
C PRO A 166 -3.81 7.76 4.32
N ARG A 167 -4.40 6.81 5.08
CA ARG A 167 -4.39 5.39 4.74
C ARG A 167 -5.28 5.11 3.54
N LEU A 168 -6.54 5.55 3.55
CA LEU A 168 -7.47 5.33 2.43
C LEU A 168 -7.00 6.04 1.14
N ASN A 169 -6.46 7.26 1.26
CA ASN A 169 -5.86 8.00 0.15
C ASN A 169 -4.69 7.20 -0.48
N THR A 170 -3.81 6.63 0.34
CA THR A 170 -2.69 5.80 -0.11
C THR A 170 -3.16 4.45 -0.69
N GLN A 171 -4.11 3.78 -0.05
CA GLN A 171 -4.65 2.51 -0.52
C GLN A 171 -5.32 2.65 -1.90
N ARG A 172 -5.99 3.78 -2.15
CA ARG A 172 -6.53 4.07 -3.48
C ARG A 172 -5.43 4.17 -4.53
N ILE A 173 -4.32 4.83 -4.20
CA ILE A 173 -3.15 4.91 -5.08
C ILE A 173 -2.51 3.54 -5.31
N ILE A 174 -2.38 2.71 -4.28
CA ILE A 174 -1.89 1.34 -4.41
C ILE A 174 -2.78 0.54 -5.37
N LYS A 175 -4.10 0.73 -5.31
CA LYS A 175 -5.04 0.13 -6.26
C LYS A 175 -4.73 0.58 -7.69
N GLU A 176 -4.53 1.87 -7.94
CA GLU A 176 -4.14 2.39 -9.26
C GLU A 176 -2.79 1.84 -9.75
N VAL A 177 -1.83 1.62 -8.83
CA VAL A 177 -0.55 0.98 -9.14
C VAL A 177 -0.73 -0.48 -9.55
N LYS A 178 -1.56 -1.26 -8.84
CA LYS A 178 -1.70 -2.70 -9.07
C LYS A 178 -2.65 -3.03 -10.23
N GLU A 179 -3.75 -2.30 -10.33
CA GLU A 179 -4.88 -2.63 -11.21
C GLU A 179 -5.07 -1.63 -12.35
N GLY A 180 -4.57 -0.40 -12.18
CA GLY A 180 -4.74 0.69 -13.13
C GLY A 180 -3.52 0.91 -14.03
N GLY A 181 -2.94 2.10 -13.95
CA GLY A 181 -1.84 2.55 -14.80
C GLY A 181 -0.46 1.97 -14.49
N GLY A 182 -0.28 1.30 -13.34
CA GLY A 182 1.05 1.02 -12.81
C GLY A 182 1.85 -0.09 -13.49
N LYS A 183 1.44 -0.65 -14.63
CA LYS A 183 2.18 -1.75 -15.30
C LYS A 183 3.64 -1.38 -15.61
N ASN A 184 3.88 -0.21 -16.18
CA ASN A 184 5.23 0.27 -16.49
C ASN A 184 6.04 0.55 -15.23
N LEU A 185 5.39 1.11 -14.21
CA LEU A 185 5.98 1.40 -12.92
C LEU A 185 6.45 0.12 -12.21
N LEU A 186 5.59 -0.88 -12.12
CA LEU A 186 5.93 -2.20 -11.55
C LEU A 186 7.00 -2.93 -12.37
N SER A 187 6.99 -2.76 -13.69
CA SER A 187 8.03 -3.31 -14.56
C SER A 187 9.39 -2.64 -14.33
N ALA A 188 9.42 -1.32 -14.16
CA ALA A 188 10.64 -0.58 -13.84
C ALA A 188 11.18 -0.94 -12.47
N ASP A 189 10.31 -1.02 -11.46
CA ASP A 189 10.67 -1.42 -10.11
C ASP A 189 11.35 -2.80 -10.09
N LYS A 190 10.78 -3.79 -10.79
CA LYS A 190 11.38 -5.14 -10.94
C LYS A 190 12.76 -5.16 -11.59
N ARG A 191 13.13 -4.13 -12.37
CA ARG A 191 14.46 -4.00 -12.97
C ARG A 191 15.47 -3.32 -12.04
N GLY A 192 15.07 -2.92 -10.83
CA GLY A 192 15.92 -2.15 -9.92
C GLY A 192 16.13 -0.72 -10.38
N THR A 193 15.14 -0.13 -11.07
CA THR A 193 15.19 1.26 -11.51
C THR A 193 15.33 2.21 -10.32
N SER A 194 16.07 3.31 -10.51
CA SER A 194 16.30 4.32 -9.46
C SER A 194 15.01 4.97 -8.95
N ILE A 195 15.00 5.42 -7.69
CA ILE A 195 13.87 6.15 -7.09
C ILE A 195 13.48 7.37 -7.93
N ALA A 196 14.46 8.09 -8.48
CA ALA A 196 14.23 9.26 -9.33
C ALA A 196 13.40 8.91 -10.58
N GLU A 197 13.78 7.85 -11.27
CA GLU A 197 13.07 7.39 -12.46
C GLU A 197 11.71 6.77 -12.11
N LEU A 198 11.62 6.00 -11.01
CA LEU A 198 10.34 5.50 -10.50
C LEU A 198 9.39 6.65 -10.16
N ALA A 199 9.87 7.74 -9.55
CA ALA A 199 9.05 8.89 -9.22
C ALA A 199 8.50 9.61 -10.48
N VAL A 200 9.30 9.66 -11.56
CA VAL A 200 8.86 10.20 -12.85
C VAL A 200 7.81 9.28 -13.51
N ILE A 201 8.05 7.97 -13.52
CA ILE A 201 7.10 6.99 -14.06
C ILE A 201 5.79 7.02 -13.27
N PHE A 202 5.88 7.11 -11.95
CA PHE A 202 4.72 7.20 -11.06
C PHE A 202 3.86 8.42 -11.40
N MET A 203 4.46 9.61 -11.47
CA MET A 203 3.76 10.83 -11.86
C MET A 203 3.06 10.67 -13.23
N ARG A 204 3.76 10.09 -14.21
CA ARG A 204 3.22 9.92 -15.56
C ARG A 204 2.04 8.93 -15.59
N ASP A 205 2.18 7.79 -14.93
CA ASP A 205 1.29 6.64 -15.13
C ASP A 205 0.16 6.55 -14.09
N ILE A 206 0.39 7.10 -12.90
CA ILE A 206 -0.56 7.10 -11.77
C ILE A 206 -1.25 8.46 -11.63
N GLU A 207 -0.49 9.54 -11.44
CA GLU A 207 -1.07 10.88 -11.25
C GLU A 207 -1.67 11.46 -12.54
N ARG A 208 -1.04 11.16 -13.68
CA ARG A 208 -1.46 11.56 -15.04
C ARG A 208 -1.85 13.06 -15.14
N PRO A 209 -0.99 13.99 -14.69
CA PRO A 209 -1.31 15.42 -14.80
C PRO A 209 -1.48 15.81 -16.27
N LYS A 210 -2.39 16.75 -16.54
CA LYS A 210 -2.64 17.24 -17.91
C LYS A 210 -1.38 17.80 -18.58
N ASN A 211 -0.51 18.42 -17.81
CA ASN A 211 0.77 18.96 -18.29
C ASN A 211 1.92 18.06 -17.84
N GLN A 212 2.29 17.10 -18.68
CA GLN A 212 3.43 16.19 -18.46
C GLN A 212 4.76 16.83 -18.91
N GLU A 213 4.95 18.11 -18.60
CA GLU A 213 6.11 18.86 -19.09
C GLU A 213 7.43 18.32 -18.51
N ARG A 214 8.50 18.48 -19.29
CA ARG A 214 9.88 18.09 -18.92
C ARG A 214 10.31 18.67 -17.56
N GLY A 215 9.76 19.83 -17.18
CA GLY A 215 10.01 20.47 -15.88
C GLY A 215 9.44 19.70 -14.68
N ALA A 216 8.30 19.02 -14.83
CA ALA A 216 7.70 18.22 -13.76
C ALA A 216 8.54 16.97 -13.46
N ALA A 217 9.04 16.28 -14.49
CA ALA A 217 9.94 15.15 -14.35
C ALA A 217 11.26 15.55 -13.64
N ASN A 218 11.89 16.65 -14.05
CA ASN A 218 13.10 17.17 -13.40
C ASN A 218 12.85 17.54 -11.93
N CYS A 219 11.68 18.11 -11.62
CA CYS A 219 11.32 18.41 -10.24
C CYS A 219 11.19 17.14 -9.37
N ARG A 220 10.65 16.04 -9.92
CA ARG A 220 10.55 14.76 -9.19
C ARG A 220 11.92 14.13 -8.97
N ALA A 221 12.75 14.09 -10.00
CA ALA A 221 14.12 13.58 -9.90
C ALA A 221 14.96 14.36 -8.88
N LYS A 222 14.84 15.70 -8.85
CA LYS A 222 15.50 16.51 -7.82
C LYS A 222 14.94 16.25 -6.41
N THR A 223 13.63 16.04 -6.30
CA THR A 223 12.99 15.77 -5.01
C THR A 223 13.39 14.40 -4.45
N SER A 224 13.62 13.40 -5.31
CA SER A 224 14.08 12.08 -4.84
C SER A 224 15.45 12.09 -4.18
N GLU A 225 16.31 13.09 -4.44
CA GLU A 225 17.59 13.24 -3.73
C GLU A 225 17.42 13.40 -2.20
N LEU A 226 16.23 13.80 -1.75
CA LEU A 226 15.88 13.88 -0.33
C LEU A 226 15.65 12.50 0.32
N PHE A 227 15.38 11.47 -0.48
CA PHE A 227 14.91 10.15 -0.04
C PHE A 227 15.91 9.01 -0.31
N GLY A 228 17.13 9.34 -0.78
CA GLY A 228 18.20 8.40 -1.07
C GLY A 228 19.07 8.89 -2.21
#